data_AF-A0A5C5BSU6-F1
#
_entry.id   AF-A0A5C5BSU6-F1
#
_cell.length_a   1.000
_cell.length_b   1.000
_cell.length_c   1.000
_cell.angle_alpha   90.00
_cell.angle_beta   90.00
_cell.angle_gamma   90.00
#
_symmetry.space_group_name_H-M   'P 1'
#
loop_
_entity.id
_entity.type
_entity.pdbx_description
1 polymer ?
#
loop_
_entity_poly.entity_id
_entity_poly.type
_entity_poly.pdbx_seq_one_letter_code
_entity_poly.pdbx_strand_id
1 'polypeptide(L)'
;MSALAGWESLGELSENGFSESKSVTENKFKGWHGSVVLTAISEEENTYKAEFIEVNRPSAAKLRYGSKNVETGADGSVSHISGKPSTGDKVPLVFDELESNGYLRRTVVRKASVSSFDEVPHRKGALMVYGMTFTAIEVDGSAFDIYRAKPASPSPASAPAGK
;
A
#
# COMPACT_ATOMS: atom_id res chain seq x y z
N MET A 1 -13.34 -9.41 10.56
CA MET A 1 -12.60 -8.23 11.03
C MET A 1 -13.59 -7.09 11.20
N SER A 2 -13.62 -6.39 12.34
CA SER A 2 -14.56 -5.27 12.54
C SER A 2 -14.35 -4.20 11.47
N ALA A 3 -15.46 -3.59 11.02
CA ALA A 3 -15.46 -2.44 10.13
C ALA A 3 -14.53 -1.37 10.70
N LEU A 4 -13.45 -1.07 9.97
CA LEU A 4 -12.48 -0.06 10.29
C LEU A 4 -13.14 1.32 10.09
N ALA A 5 -13.67 1.92 11.15
CA ALA A 5 -14.22 3.28 11.12
C ALA A 5 -13.11 4.28 10.74
N GLY A 6 -13.38 5.16 9.77
CA GLY A 6 -12.44 6.20 9.33
C GLY A 6 -11.46 5.81 8.21
N TRP A 7 -11.62 4.63 7.62
CA TRP A 7 -10.81 4.20 6.46
C TRP A 7 -11.63 4.23 5.18
N GLU A 8 -11.01 4.69 4.10
CA GLU A 8 -11.58 4.65 2.76
C GLU A 8 -10.90 3.52 1.97
N SER A 9 -11.69 2.55 1.50
CA SER A 9 -11.13 1.47 0.66
C SER A 9 -10.61 2.06 -0.66
N LEU A 10 -9.42 1.62 -1.07
CA LEU A 10 -8.79 1.98 -2.35
C LEU A 10 -9.14 1.00 -3.49
N GLY A 11 -9.98 0.01 -3.20
CA GLY A 11 -10.36 -1.04 -4.15
C GLY A 11 -9.40 -2.23 -4.13
N GLU A 12 -9.54 -3.09 -5.12
CA GLU A 12 -8.69 -4.26 -5.31
C GLU A 12 -7.34 -3.92 -5.96
N LEU A 13 -6.35 -4.77 -5.67
CA LEU A 13 -5.04 -4.73 -6.32
C LEU A 13 -5.05 -5.56 -7.60
N SER A 14 -4.07 -5.34 -8.47
CA SER A 14 -3.85 -6.19 -9.65
C SER A 14 -3.46 -7.61 -9.24
N GLU A 15 -3.40 -8.53 -10.21
CA GLU A 15 -2.92 -9.90 -9.99
C GLU A 15 -1.48 -9.97 -9.46
N ASN A 16 -0.71 -8.88 -9.63
CA ASN A 16 0.64 -8.75 -9.08
C ASN A 16 0.65 -8.41 -7.59
N GLY A 17 -0.50 -8.02 -7.01
CA GLY A 17 -0.65 -7.62 -5.62
C GLY A 17 0.14 -6.34 -5.31
N PHE A 18 0.84 -6.36 -4.18
CA PHE A 18 1.79 -5.32 -3.80
C PHE A 18 3.15 -5.94 -3.42
N SER A 19 4.21 -5.16 -3.51
CA SER A 19 5.54 -5.54 -3.05
C SER A 19 6.00 -4.64 -1.91
N GLU A 20 6.64 -5.23 -0.92
CA GLU A 20 7.33 -4.56 0.18
C GLU A 20 8.84 -4.68 -0.03
N SER A 21 9.57 -3.58 0.14
CA SER A 21 11.03 -3.57 0.07
C SER A 21 11.65 -2.76 1.21
N LYS A 22 12.83 -3.17 1.65
CA LYS A 22 13.63 -2.51 2.68
C LYS A 22 15.03 -2.25 2.15
N SER A 23 15.49 -1.02 2.27
CA SER A 23 16.87 -0.64 1.95
C SER A 23 17.57 -0.10 3.20
N VAL A 24 18.87 -0.39 3.31
CA VAL A 24 19.72 0.08 4.42
C VAL A 24 20.95 0.73 3.80
N THR A 25 21.15 2.01 4.10
CA THR A 25 22.33 2.76 3.67
C THR A 25 23.37 2.75 4.79
N GLU A 26 24.62 2.45 4.44
CA GLU A 26 25.75 2.36 5.37
C GLU A 26 26.81 3.43 5.07
N ASN A 27 27.22 4.16 6.10
CA ASN A 27 28.40 5.00 6.08
C ASN A 27 29.63 4.18 6.48
N LYS A 28 30.61 4.12 5.56
CA LYS A 28 31.90 3.42 5.76
C LYS A 28 32.99 4.43 6.07
N PHE A 29 33.51 4.39 7.29
CA PHE A 29 34.65 5.19 7.72
C PHE A 29 35.94 4.43 7.40
N LYS A 30 36.85 5.07 6.66
CA LYS A 30 38.13 4.48 6.26
C LYS A 30 39.26 5.02 7.12
N GLY A 31 40.17 4.14 7.51
CA GLY A 31 41.43 4.50 8.15
C GLY A 31 42.43 5.08 7.16
N TRP A 32 43.53 5.62 7.67
CA TRP A 32 44.57 6.29 6.87
C TRP A 32 45.16 5.40 5.75
N HIS A 33 45.20 4.09 5.95
CA HIS A 33 45.67 3.11 4.96
C HIS A 33 44.58 2.70 3.95
N GLY A 34 43.43 3.37 3.94
CA GLY A 34 42.35 3.18 2.97
C GLY A 34 41.38 2.04 3.28
N SER A 35 41.63 1.21 4.29
CA SER A 35 40.70 0.14 4.71
C SER A 35 39.56 0.68 5.56
N VAL A 36 38.38 0.05 5.45
CA VAL A 36 37.22 0.38 6.28
C VAL A 36 37.49 -0.03 7.73
N VAL A 37 37.36 0.91 8.66
CA VAL A 37 37.57 0.71 10.10
C VAL A 37 36.26 0.65 10.87
N LEU A 38 35.20 1.27 10.35
CA LEU A 38 33.87 1.29 10.95
C LEU A 38 32.82 1.40 9.85
N THR A 39 31.75 0.63 9.98
CA THR A 39 30.53 0.76 9.18
C THR A 39 29.41 1.12 10.13
N ALA A 40 28.64 2.17 9.82
CA ALA A 40 27.46 2.57 10.59
C ALA A 40 26.27 2.73 9.66
N ILE A 41 25.10 2.23 10.07
CA ILE A 41 23.85 2.43 9.34
C ILE A 41 23.47 3.90 9.45
N SER A 42 23.25 4.56 8.31
CA SER A 42 22.87 5.96 8.24
C SER A 42 21.38 6.15 7.98
N GLU A 43 20.76 5.20 7.28
CA GLU A 43 19.36 5.30 6.85
C GLU A 43 18.77 3.89 6.67
N GLU A 44 17.50 3.77 7.03
CA GLU A 44 16.67 2.62 6.69
C GLU A 44 15.41 3.15 6.00
N GLU A 45 15.13 2.65 4.80
CA GLU A 45 13.93 3.03 4.04
C GLU A 45 13.07 1.79 3.78
N ASN A 46 11.77 1.89 4.09
CA ASN A 46 10.79 0.87 3.77
C ASN A 46 9.83 1.42 2.71
N THR A 47 9.66 0.69 1.61
CA THR A 47 8.80 1.10 0.49
C THR A 47 7.79 0.03 0.13
N TYR A 48 6.62 0.48 -0.30
CA TYR A 48 5.51 -0.36 -0.74
C TYR A 48 5.12 0.07 -2.15
N LYS A 49 5.01 -0.89 -3.07
CA LYS A 49 4.54 -0.63 -4.42
C LYS A 49 3.28 -1.44 -4.68
N ALA A 50 2.23 -0.79 -5.17
CA ALA A 50 0.93 -1.41 -5.41
C ALA A 50 0.30 -0.90 -6.71
N GLU A 51 -0.48 -1.75 -7.36
CA GLU A 51 -1.23 -1.42 -8.58
C GLU A 51 -2.74 -1.53 -8.31
N PHE A 52 -3.45 -0.40 -8.37
CA PHE A 52 -4.89 -0.35 -8.12
C PHE A 52 -5.66 -0.49 -9.44
N ILE A 53 -6.58 -1.47 -9.53
CA ILE A 53 -7.31 -1.78 -10.77
C ILE A 53 -8.58 -0.96 -10.95
N GLU A 54 -9.12 -0.38 -9.87
CA GLU A 54 -10.35 0.40 -9.89
C GLU A 54 -10.08 1.88 -10.21
N VAL A 55 -9.61 2.19 -11.42
CA VAL A 55 -9.20 3.56 -11.80
C VAL A 55 -10.33 4.60 -11.74
N ASN A 56 -11.59 4.17 -11.80
CA ASN A 56 -12.76 5.05 -11.66
C ASN A 56 -13.20 5.26 -10.20
N ARG A 57 -12.48 4.67 -9.24
CA ARG A 57 -12.76 4.84 -7.81
C ARG A 57 -12.20 6.18 -7.33
N PRO A 58 -13.02 7.05 -6.70
CA PRO A 58 -12.55 8.34 -6.23
C PRO A 58 -11.36 8.28 -5.27
N SER A 59 -11.32 7.31 -4.36
CA SER A 59 -10.24 7.19 -3.37
C SER A 59 -8.88 6.90 -4.01
N ALA A 60 -8.83 5.96 -4.96
CA ALA A 60 -7.63 5.65 -5.72
C ALA A 60 -7.18 6.83 -6.60
N ALA A 61 -8.12 7.50 -7.27
CA ALA A 61 -7.83 8.68 -8.06
C ALA A 61 -7.33 9.85 -7.21
N LYS A 62 -7.95 10.11 -6.05
CA LYS A 62 -7.54 11.18 -5.10
C LYS A 62 -6.16 10.89 -4.52
N LEU A 63 -5.84 9.63 -4.24
CA LEU A 63 -4.50 9.23 -3.79
C LEU A 63 -3.43 9.51 -4.86
N ARG A 64 -3.77 9.28 -6.14
CA ARG A 64 -2.85 9.52 -7.26
C ARG A 64 -2.70 11.00 -7.61
N TYR A 65 -3.81 11.69 -7.82
CA TYR A 65 -3.82 13.04 -8.40
C TYR A 65 -3.95 14.14 -7.35
N GLY A 66 -4.21 13.80 -6.09
CA GLY A 66 -4.46 14.72 -5.00
C GLY A 66 -5.94 15.03 -4.84
N SER A 67 -6.41 15.09 -3.59
CA SER A 67 -7.84 15.22 -3.28
C SER A 67 -8.52 16.46 -3.86
N LYS A 68 -7.76 17.56 -4.05
CA LYS A 68 -8.26 18.82 -4.63
C LYS A 68 -8.40 18.77 -6.16
N ASN A 69 -7.81 17.78 -6.80
CA ASN A 69 -7.72 17.68 -8.24
C ASN A 69 -8.70 16.66 -8.82
N VAL A 70 -9.48 15.97 -7.97
CA VAL A 70 -10.42 14.93 -8.37
C VAL A 70 -11.83 15.32 -7.92
N GLU A 71 -12.73 15.42 -8.88
CA GLU A 71 -14.16 15.68 -8.66
C GLU A 71 -14.95 14.38 -8.83
N THR A 72 -15.96 14.20 -7.98
CA THR A 72 -16.85 13.04 -8.02
C THR A 72 -18.20 13.41 -8.61
N GLY A 73 -18.72 12.57 -9.49
CA GLY A 73 -20.07 12.67 -10.04
C GLY A 73 -21.16 12.36 -9.01
N ALA A 74 -22.41 12.61 -9.38
CA ALA A 74 -23.57 12.31 -8.55
C ALA A 74 -23.79 10.79 -8.33
N ASP A 75 -23.21 9.97 -9.19
CA ASP A 75 -23.19 8.51 -9.14
C ASP A 75 -22.05 7.94 -8.27
N GLY A 76 -21.20 8.81 -7.71
CA GLY A 76 -20.08 8.42 -6.87
C GLY A 76 -18.83 8.00 -7.64
N SER A 77 -18.81 8.09 -8.98
CA SER A 77 -17.61 7.83 -9.78
C SER A 77 -16.78 9.11 -9.97
N VAL A 78 -15.58 8.97 -10.54
CA VAL A 78 -14.77 10.14 -10.91
C VAL A 78 -15.38 10.82 -12.14
N SER A 79 -15.67 12.12 -12.04
CA SER A 79 -16.23 12.91 -13.15
C SER A 79 -15.18 13.77 -13.84
N HIS A 80 -14.21 14.30 -13.09
CA HIS A 80 -13.16 15.15 -13.61
C HIS A 80 -11.85 14.98 -12.82
N ILE A 81 -10.72 15.01 -13.54
CA ILE A 81 -9.37 15.04 -12.96
C ILE A 81 -8.62 16.22 -13.58
N SER A 82 -8.15 17.14 -12.74
CA SER A 82 -7.33 18.27 -13.17
C SER A 82 -5.84 17.93 -13.13
N GLY A 83 -5.08 18.32 -14.15
CA GLY A 83 -3.64 18.07 -14.27
C GLY A 83 -2.75 18.99 -13.43
N LYS A 84 -3.24 19.48 -12.28
CA LYS A 84 -2.46 20.34 -11.38
C LYS A 84 -1.49 19.48 -10.55
N PRO A 85 -0.38 20.05 -10.05
CA PRO A 85 0.48 19.34 -9.12
C PRO A 85 -0.32 18.80 -7.94
N SER A 86 -0.11 17.53 -7.62
CA SER A 86 -0.65 16.94 -6.40
C SER A 86 0.10 17.51 -5.20
N THR A 87 -0.58 17.55 -4.06
CA THR A 87 0.05 17.88 -2.79
C THR A 87 0.67 16.58 -2.28
N GLY A 88 1.91 16.60 -1.81
CA GLY A 88 2.62 15.41 -1.30
C GLY A 88 2.04 14.94 0.04
N ASP A 89 0.75 14.61 0.04
CA ASP A 89 -0.03 14.27 1.21
C ASP A 89 0.50 12.97 1.82
N LYS A 90 0.60 12.99 3.15
CA LYS A 90 1.02 11.82 3.92
C LYS A 90 -0.24 11.06 4.32
N VAL A 91 -0.31 9.80 3.93
CA VAL A 91 -1.49 8.97 4.16
C VAL A 91 -1.10 7.71 4.93
N PRO A 92 -1.98 7.18 5.79
CA PRO A 92 -1.82 5.84 6.30
C PRO A 92 -2.26 4.82 5.22
N LEU A 93 -1.62 3.65 5.18
CA LEU A 93 -1.95 2.55 4.27
C LEU A 93 -2.17 1.27 5.06
N VAL A 94 -3.15 0.47 4.62
CA VAL A 94 -3.42 -0.86 5.16
C VAL A 94 -3.57 -1.83 4.02
N PHE A 95 -2.79 -2.90 4.05
CA PHE A 95 -2.91 -4.03 3.13
C PHE A 95 -3.47 -5.23 3.90
N ASP A 96 -4.56 -5.80 3.39
CA ASP A 96 -5.17 -7.01 3.91
C ASP A 96 -4.90 -8.16 2.94
N GLU A 97 -4.32 -9.24 3.46
CA GLU A 97 -3.91 -10.41 2.69
C GLU A 97 -4.47 -11.69 3.35
N LEU A 98 -4.82 -12.68 2.52
CA LEU A 98 -5.07 -14.05 2.95
C LEU A 98 -3.84 -14.89 2.63
N GLU A 99 -3.13 -15.35 3.65
CA GLU A 99 -1.98 -16.22 3.48
C GLU A 99 -2.44 -17.64 3.09
N SER A 100 -1.58 -18.39 2.39
CA SER A 100 -1.88 -19.75 1.89
C SER A 100 -2.21 -20.77 3.00
N ASN A 101 -1.78 -20.49 4.23
CA ASN A 101 -2.09 -21.27 5.43
C ASN A 101 -3.43 -20.86 6.09
N GLY A 102 -4.21 -19.97 5.46
CA GLY A 102 -5.51 -19.49 5.94
C GLY A 102 -5.45 -18.35 6.95
N TYR A 103 -4.28 -17.83 7.30
CA TYR A 103 -4.16 -16.68 8.19
C TYR A 103 -4.55 -15.40 7.45
N LEU A 104 -5.25 -14.52 8.16
CA LEU A 104 -5.49 -13.16 7.67
C LEU A 104 -4.35 -12.28 8.16
N ARG A 105 -3.51 -11.81 7.23
CA ARG A 105 -2.42 -10.87 7.49
C ARG A 105 -2.90 -9.46 7.20
N ARG A 106 -2.56 -8.54 8.09
CA ARG A 106 -2.77 -7.09 7.91
C ARG A 106 -1.44 -6.38 8.09
N THR A 107 -0.99 -5.67 7.06
CA THR A 107 0.19 -4.80 7.10
C THR A 107 -0.29 -3.36 7.23
N VAL A 108 0.08 -2.67 8.30
CA VAL A 108 -0.33 -1.29 8.62
C VAL A 108 0.87 -0.37 8.52
N VAL A 109 0.85 0.54 7.55
CA VAL A 109 1.82 1.63 7.41
C VAL A 109 1.15 2.89 7.94
N ARG A 110 1.53 3.33 9.15
CA ARG A 110 0.83 4.42 9.86
C ARG A 110 0.94 5.76 9.14
N LYS A 111 2.01 5.95 8.36
CA LYS A 111 2.29 7.17 7.64
C LYS A 111 3.18 6.84 6.46
N ALA A 112 2.74 7.20 5.26
CA ALA A 112 3.52 7.04 4.04
C ALA A 112 3.35 8.26 3.14
N SER A 113 4.34 8.55 2.32
CA SER A 113 4.24 9.52 1.22
C SER A 113 4.32 8.79 -0.11
N VAL A 114 3.51 9.20 -1.09
CA VAL A 114 3.66 8.70 -2.46
C VAL A 114 4.97 9.22 -3.03
N SER A 115 5.91 8.31 -3.29
CA SER A 115 7.26 8.64 -3.77
C SER A 115 7.38 8.58 -5.29
N SER A 116 6.59 7.74 -5.95
CA SER A 116 6.54 7.69 -7.42
C SER A 116 5.18 7.25 -7.95
N PHE A 117 4.91 7.62 -9.19
CA PHE A 117 3.75 7.19 -9.96
C PHE A 117 4.23 6.42 -11.18
N ASP A 118 3.73 5.20 -11.36
CA ASP A 118 4.00 4.43 -12.56
C ASP A 118 3.22 4.99 -13.76
N GLU A 119 3.63 4.59 -14.97
CA GLU A 119 2.89 4.85 -16.20
C GLU A 119 1.50 4.20 -16.16
N VAL A 120 0.48 4.90 -16.66
CA VAL A 120 -0.87 4.33 -16.80
C VAL A 120 -0.97 3.68 -18.19
N PRO A 121 -1.16 2.35 -18.28
CA PRO A 121 -1.19 1.67 -19.57
C PRO A 121 -2.48 1.99 -20.33
N HIS A 122 -2.35 2.54 -21.54
CA HIS A 122 -3.43 2.77 -22.50
C HIS A 122 -3.24 1.87 -23.73
N ARG A 123 -3.38 0.55 -23.55
CA ARG A 123 -3.13 -0.45 -24.61
C ARG A 123 -4.24 -1.49 -24.61
N LYS A 124 -4.64 -1.94 -25.80
CA LYS A 124 -5.63 -3.02 -25.95
C LYS A 124 -5.10 -4.30 -25.29
N GLY A 125 -5.94 -4.93 -24.46
CA GLY A 125 -5.61 -6.18 -23.78
C GLY A 125 -4.81 -6.01 -22.47
N ALA A 126 -4.48 -4.78 -22.08
CA ALA A 126 -3.91 -4.48 -20.76
C ALA A 126 -4.99 -3.87 -19.86
N LEU A 127 -4.96 -4.24 -18.57
CA LEU A 127 -5.76 -3.54 -17.57
C LEU A 127 -5.17 -2.14 -17.33
N MET A 128 -6.03 -1.13 -17.35
CA MET A 128 -5.66 0.22 -16.94
C MET A 128 -5.56 0.23 -15.41
N VAL A 129 -4.38 0.55 -14.88
CA VAL A 129 -4.09 0.52 -13.43
C VAL A 129 -3.43 1.81 -12.98
N TYR A 130 -3.61 2.15 -11.71
CA TYR A 130 -2.82 3.18 -11.05
C TYR A 130 -1.72 2.53 -10.21
N GLY A 131 -0.51 2.44 -10.76
CA GLY A 131 0.68 2.01 -10.04
C GLY A 131 1.28 3.16 -9.23
N MET A 132 1.53 2.93 -7.95
CA MET A 132 2.09 3.90 -7.00
C MET A 132 3.13 3.24 -6.09
N THR A 133 4.22 3.96 -5.83
CA THR A 133 5.20 3.61 -4.80
C THR A 133 5.02 4.54 -3.62
N PHE A 134 5.06 3.98 -2.42
CA PHE A 134 4.90 4.67 -1.16
C PHE A 134 6.15 4.45 -0.32
N THR A 135 6.71 5.52 0.22
CA THR A 135 7.79 5.45 1.21
C THR A 135 7.18 5.59 2.60
N ALA A 136 7.40 4.60 3.47
CA ALA A 136 6.94 4.62 4.85
C ALA A 136 7.75 5.63 5.66
N ILE A 137 7.05 6.38 6.50
CA ILE A 137 7.61 7.35 7.42
C ILE A 137 7.45 6.79 8.82
N GLU A 138 8.55 6.66 9.54
CA GLU A 138 8.56 6.15 10.91
C GLU A 138 7.65 6.97 11.83
N VAL A 139 6.88 6.25 12.64
CA VAL A 139 6.06 6.79 13.73
C VAL A 139 6.36 5.95 14.97
N ASP A 140 6.80 6.59 16.05
CA ASP A 140 7.12 5.95 17.34
C ASP A 140 8.13 4.78 17.24
N GLY A 141 9.17 4.90 16.41
CA GLY A 141 10.19 3.85 16.28
C GLY A 141 9.85 2.75 15.28
N SER A 142 8.70 2.83 14.60
CA SER A 142 8.24 1.79 13.67
C SER A 142 7.77 2.38 12.34
N ALA A 143 8.23 1.79 11.23
CA ALA A 143 7.76 2.13 9.89
C ALA A 143 6.42 1.45 9.56
N PHE A 144 6.18 0.26 10.10
CA PHE A 144 4.98 -0.54 9.83
C PHE A 144 4.74 -1.59 10.92
N ASP A 145 3.47 -2.00 11.08
CA ASP A 145 3.08 -3.10 11.96
C ASP A 145 2.43 -4.21 11.13
N ILE A 146 2.76 -5.48 11.40
CA ILE A 146 2.11 -6.64 10.78
C ILE A 146 1.33 -7.42 11.84
N TYR A 147 0.03 -7.58 11.60
CA TYR A 147 -0.86 -8.37 12.44
C TYR A 147 -1.30 -9.63 11.69
N ARG A 148 -1.49 -10.74 12.43
CA ARG A 148 -2.01 -11.99 11.88
C ARG A 148 -3.13 -12.52 12.76
N ALA A 149 -4.30 -12.75 12.16
CA ALA A 149 -5.39 -13.46 12.81
C ALA A 149 -5.39 -14.93 12.37
N LYS A 150 -5.58 -15.83 13.33
CA LYS A 150 -5.70 -17.26 13.06
C LYS A 150 -6.91 -17.54 12.16
N PRO A 151 -6.83 -18.53 11.25
CA PRO A 151 -7.98 -19.01 10.52
C PRO A 151 -9.07 -19.42 11.50
N ALA A 152 -10.33 -19.13 11.18
CA ALA A 152 -11.45 -19.66 11.95
C ALA A 152 -11.41 -21.19 11.89
N SER A 153 -11.56 -21.86 13.04
CA SER A 153 -11.82 -23.31 13.03
C SER A 153 -13.10 -23.56 12.23
N PRO A 154 -13.14 -24.59 11.36
CA PRO A 154 -14.35 -24.89 10.62
C PRO A 154 -15.50 -25.09 11.62
N SER A 155 -16.58 -24.32 11.46
CA SER A 155 -17.81 -24.54 12.22
C SER A 155 -18.26 -25.98 11.97
N PRO A 156 -18.67 -26.75 12.99
CA PRO A 156 -19.23 -28.07 12.76
C PRO A 156 -20.42 -27.89 11.82
N ALA A 157 -20.32 -28.46 10.62
CA ALA A 157 -21.38 -28.43 9.63
C ALA A 157 -22.67 -28.90 10.31
N SER A 158 -23.73 -28.09 10.26
CA SER A 158 -25.05 -28.54 10.71
C SER A 158 -25.38 -29.80 9.92
N ALA A 159 -25.45 -30.93 10.63
CA ALA A 159 -25.82 -32.20 10.03
C ALA A 159 -27.11 -32.02 9.21
N PRO A 160 -27.19 -32.52 7.97
CA PRO A 160 -28.44 -32.47 7.23
C PRO A 160 -29.50 -33.21 8.05
N ALA A 161 -30.58 -32.51 8.39
CA ALA A 161 -31.74 -33.12 9.03
C ALA A 161 -32.22 -34.27 8.14
N GLY A 162 -32.03 -35.49 8.63
CA GLY A 162 -32.51 -36.71 7.99
C GLY A 162 -34.04 -36.67 7.88
N LYS A 163 -34.52 -37.27 6.79
CA LYS A 163 -35.93 -37.44 6.39
C LYS A 163 -36.87 -37.87 7.52
#